data_AF-A0A7W1S376-F1
#
_entry.id   AF-A0A7W1S376-F1
#
_cell.length_a   1.000
_cell.length_b   1.000
_cell.length_c   1.000
_cell.angle_alpha   90.00
_cell.angle_beta   90.00
_cell.angle_gamma   90.00
#
_symmetry.space_group_name_H-M   'P 1'
#
loop_
_entity.id
_entity.type
_entity.pdbx_description
1 polymer ?
#
loop_
_entity_poly.entity_id
_entity_poly.type
_entity_poly.pdbx_seq_one_letter_code
_entity_poly.pdbx_strand_id
1 'polypeptide(L)'
;MSDEPHFTDDNAPQPPQPPPGEGDIPASVTFMEIMRRAAAKAESERPPRPAPPVSVTKDPRSVTATQTQFKVATAPVDPKLQYDSAMEEQRIQRVKKRQSRRRRQTVGVMGGIFRSVLVIVIAAALMATIFTWSTPAQFINDSVKSKLSIAQATGQATVVPTVIPTPNWLRKIGIVSGHRGPQVPPDPGAVCPDGLTEASITFAVSQKVVRNLRDRGYSVDLLD
;
A
#
# COMPACT_ATOMS: atom_id res chain seq x y z
N MET A 1 -72.10 -12.00 1.52
CA MET A 1 -71.51 -11.94 0.17
C MET A 1 -70.44 -10.86 0.20
N SER A 2 -69.15 -11.07 -0.05
CA SER A 2 -68.31 -12.25 -0.21
C SER A 2 -66.88 -11.73 -0.04
N ASP A 3 -66.09 -12.40 0.80
CA ASP A 3 -64.63 -12.25 0.85
C ASP A 3 -64.02 -12.88 -0.41
N GLU A 4 -63.12 -12.17 -1.11
CA GLU A 4 -62.18 -12.77 -2.06
C GLU A 4 -60.75 -12.37 -1.71
N PRO A 5 -59.85 -13.33 -1.39
CA PRO A 5 -58.43 -13.08 -1.34
C PRO A 5 -57.81 -13.19 -2.75
N HIS A 6 -57.24 -12.09 -3.22
CA HIS A 6 -56.47 -12.02 -4.45
C HIS A 6 -55.12 -12.74 -4.26
N PHE A 7 -55.01 -13.97 -4.77
CA PHE A 7 -53.77 -14.74 -4.82
C PHE A 7 -52.93 -14.25 -6.02
N THR A 8 -51.76 -13.67 -5.78
CA THR A 8 -50.80 -13.37 -6.85
C THR A 8 -49.91 -14.59 -7.10
N ASP A 9 -50.01 -15.15 -8.30
CA ASP A 9 -49.14 -16.22 -8.80
C ASP A 9 -47.69 -15.71 -8.96
N ASP A 10 -46.82 -16.01 -7.99
CA ASP A 10 -45.37 -15.80 -8.08
C ASP A 10 -44.69 -16.87 -8.97
N ASN A 11 -45.05 -16.91 -10.26
CA ASN A 11 -44.36 -17.76 -11.22
C ASN A 11 -44.18 -17.09 -12.58
N ALA A 12 -43.60 -15.89 -12.57
CA ALA A 12 -43.05 -15.27 -13.76
C ALA A 12 -41.59 -15.72 -13.97
N PRO A 13 -41.21 -16.24 -15.14
CA PRO A 13 -39.81 -16.54 -15.46
C PRO A 13 -38.94 -15.28 -15.34
N GLN A 14 -37.89 -15.35 -14.50
CA GLN A 14 -36.92 -14.26 -14.38
C GLN A 14 -36.30 -13.97 -15.75
N PRO A 15 -36.20 -12.69 -16.17
CA PRO A 15 -35.50 -12.33 -17.40
C PRO A 15 -34.01 -12.70 -17.28
N PRO A 16 -33.37 -13.12 -18.39
CA PRO A 16 -31.98 -13.57 -18.40
C PRO A 16 -31.06 -12.47 -17.87
N GLN A 17 -30.22 -12.84 -16.90
CA GLN A 17 -29.24 -11.93 -16.33
C GLN A 17 -28.28 -11.44 -17.43
N PRO A 18 -27.98 -10.13 -17.49
CA PRO A 18 -26.98 -9.61 -18.42
C PRO A 18 -25.61 -10.21 -18.10
N PRO A 19 -24.75 -10.42 -19.12
CA PRO A 19 -23.43 -11.00 -18.92
C PRO A 19 -22.62 -10.15 -17.91
N PRO A 20 -21.89 -10.79 -16.98
CA PRO A 20 -21.09 -10.08 -16.01
C PRO A 20 -20.04 -9.22 -16.74
N GLY A 21 -19.97 -7.95 -16.35
CA GLY A 21 -19.03 -7.00 -16.88
C GLY A 21 -17.57 -7.42 -16.65
N GLU A 22 -16.73 -7.04 -17.60
CA GLU A 22 -15.28 -7.25 -17.72
C GLU A 22 -14.48 -6.63 -16.55
N GLY A 23 -14.75 -7.06 -15.32
CA GLY A 23 -14.14 -6.50 -14.11
C GLY A 23 -14.26 -7.38 -12.87
N ASP A 24 -15.25 -8.27 -12.79
CA ASP A 24 -15.46 -9.13 -11.62
C ASP A 24 -15.04 -10.57 -11.90
N ILE A 25 -13.74 -10.78 -12.16
CA ILE A 25 -13.17 -12.12 -12.02
C ILE A 25 -13.14 -12.40 -10.51
N PRO A 26 -13.89 -13.40 -10.01
CA PRO A 26 -13.93 -13.67 -8.57
C PRO A 26 -12.52 -13.97 -8.08
N ALA A 27 -12.14 -13.39 -6.95
CA ALA A 27 -10.77 -13.44 -6.42
C ALA A 27 -10.20 -14.87 -6.30
N SER A 28 -11.07 -15.88 -6.18
CA SER A 28 -10.74 -17.31 -6.20
C SER A 28 -10.15 -17.79 -7.54
N VAL A 29 -10.64 -17.28 -8.67
CA VAL A 29 -10.14 -17.62 -10.02
C VAL A 29 -8.76 -16.98 -10.25
N THR A 30 -8.58 -15.72 -9.83
CA THR A 30 -7.28 -15.04 -9.90
C THR A 30 -6.23 -15.74 -9.05
N PHE A 31 -6.60 -16.21 -7.85
CA PHE A 31 -5.71 -16.98 -6.98
C PHE A 31 -5.33 -18.34 -7.59
N MET A 32 -6.30 -19.04 -8.19
CA MET A 32 -6.08 -20.34 -8.84
C MET A 32 -5.17 -20.21 -10.06
N GLU A 33 -5.30 -19.12 -10.83
CA GLU A 33 -4.44 -18.80 -11.98
C GLU A 33 -3.00 -18.51 -11.54
N ILE A 34 -2.81 -17.77 -10.44
CA ILE A 34 -1.50 -17.47 -9.85
C ILE A 34 -0.82 -18.76 -9.36
N MET A 35 -1.56 -19.64 -8.67
CA MET A 35 -1.04 -20.92 -8.18
C MET A 35 -0.64 -21.85 -9.34
N ARG A 36 -1.43 -21.90 -10.41
CA ARG A 36 -1.11 -22.67 -11.62
C ARG A 36 0.17 -22.16 -12.30
N ARG A 37 0.36 -20.85 -12.39
CA ARG A 37 1.59 -20.24 -12.94
C ARG A 37 2.81 -20.50 -12.06
N ALA A 38 2.64 -20.47 -10.74
CA ALA A 38 3.70 -20.78 -9.78
C ALA A 38 4.15 -22.24 -9.89
N ALA A 39 3.21 -23.20 -10.03
CA ALA A 39 3.52 -24.62 -10.20
C ALA A 39 4.26 -24.90 -11.51
N ALA A 40 3.82 -24.31 -12.63
CA ALA A 40 4.49 -24.47 -13.93
C ALA A 40 5.93 -23.91 -13.93
N LYS A 41 6.16 -22.82 -13.19
CA LYS A 41 7.50 -22.24 -13.03
C LYS A 41 8.38 -23.08 -12.09
N ALA A 42 7.82 -23.70 -11.06
CA ALA A 42 8.56 -24.58 -10.16
C ALA A 42 9.01 -25.88 -10.85
N GLU A 43 8.21 -26.41 -11.79
CA GLU A 43 8.56 -27.62 -12.54
C GLU A 43 9.71 -27.36 -13.52
N SER A 44 9.79 -26.17 -14.14
CA SER A 44 10.88 -25.82 -15.06
C SER A 44 12.22 -25.51 -14.37
N GLU A 45 12.18 -25.17 -13.08
CA GLU A 45 13.37 -24.90 -12.26
C GLU A 45 13.87 -26.13 -11.49
N ARG A 46 13.21 -27.28 -11.66
CA ARG A 46 13.59 -28.54 -11.01
C ARG A 46 14.84 -29.11 -11.70
N PRO A 47 15.94 -29.35 -10.97
CA PRO A 47 17.12 -30.01 -11.54
C PRO A 47 16.74 -31.43 -12.00
N PRO A 48 17.37 -31.95 -13.08
CA PRO A 48 17.06 -33.26 -13.60
C PRO A 48 17.20 -34.31 -12.50
N ARG A 49 16.12 -35.06 -12.26
CA ARG A 49 16.10 -36.16 -11.31
C ARG A 49 17.21 -37.15 -11.72
N PRO A 50 18.14 -37.53 -10.82
CA PRO A 50 19.12 -38.55 -11.17
C PRO A 50 18.38 -39.83 -11.55
N ALA A 51 18.72 -40.37 -12.73
CA ALA A 51 18.15 -41.61 -13.23
C ALA A 51 18.32 -42.73 -12.18
N PRO A 52 17.34 -43.64 -12.05
CA PRO A 52 17.49 -44.79 -11.16
C PRO A 52 18.75 -45.59 -11.57
N PRO A 53 19.51 -46.13 -10.59
CA PRO A 53 20.70 -46.90 -10.89
C PRO A 53 20.32 -48.13 -11.71
N VAL A 54 20.91 -48.23 -12.90
CA VAL A 54 20.87 -49.41 -13.75
C VAL A 54 21.45 -50.58 -12.94
N SER A 55 20.65 -51.62 -12.74
CA SER A 55 21.09 -52.89 -12.19
C SER A 55 22.14 -53.51 -13.11
N VAL A 56 23.41 -53.38 -12.73
CA VAL A 56 24.54 -54.03 -13.40
C VAL A 56 24.58 -55.50 -12.97
N THR A 57 24.15 -56.37 -13.87
CA THR A 57 24.43 -57.81 -13.81
C THR A 57 25.95 -58.01 -13.84
N LYS A 58 26.46 -58.67 -12.81
CA LYS A 58 27.88 -58.93 -12.59
C LYS A 58 28.24 -60.27 -13.23
N ASP A 59 28.96 -60.24 -14.34
CA ASP A 59 29.71 -61.40 -14.84
C ASP A 59 31.22 -61.17 -14.59
N PRO A 60 31.95 -62.15 -14.04
CA PRO A 60 33.37 -61.99 -13.74
C PRO A 60 34.21 -62.58 -14.87
N ARG A 61 34.94 -61.75 -15.61
CA ARG A 61 36.18 -62.19 -16.24
C ARG A 61 37.05 -61.01 -16.66
N SER A 62 38.35 -61.18 -16.37
CA SER A 62 39.50 -60.70 -17.16
C SER A 62 40.28 -59.48 -16.65
N VAL A 63 41.37 -59.83 -15.94
CA VAL A 63 42.79 -59.42 -16.12
C VAL A 63 43.23 -57.95 -16.28
N THR A 64 43.95 -57.50 -15.24
CA THR A 64 45.35 -57.01 -15.24
C THR A 64 45.88 -56.14 -16.38
N ALA A 65 46.30 -54.91 -16.07
CA ALA A 65 47.51 -54.30 -16.65
C ALA A 65 48.13 -53.21 -15.74
N THR A 66 49.45 -53.31 -15.60
CA THR A 66 50.39 -52.70 -14.66
C THR A 66 50.72 -51.22 -14.96
N GLN A 67 50.89 -50.42 -13.89
CA GLN A 67 51.49 -49.08 -13.92
C GLN A 67 53.01 -49.16 -13.68
N THR A 68 53.81 -48.32 -14.33
CA THR A 68 55.19 -48.05 -13.91
C THR A 68 55.42 -46.53 -13.83
N GLN A 69 55.62 -46.05 -12.60
CA GLN A 69 55.94 -44.66 -12.26
C GLN A 69 57.46 -44.47 -12.11
N PHE A 70 57.99 -43.37 -12.66
CA PHE A 70 59.30 -42.82 -12.28
C PHE A 70 59.14 -41.95 -11.02
N LYS A 71 59.86 -42.29 -9.95
CA LYS A 71 59.83 -41.61 -8.65
C LYS A 71 61.07 -40.73 -8.50
N VAL A 72 60.90 -39.42 -8.66
CA VAL A 72 61.89 -38.39 -8.30
C VAL A 72 61.78 -38.14 -6.80
N ALA A 73 62.92 -38.25 -6.11
CA ALA A 73 63.03 -38.05 -4.67
C ALA A 73 62.77 -36.59 -4.28
N THR A 74 61.72 -36.37 -3.49
CA THR A 74 61.53 -35.15 -2.69
C THR A 74 61.39 -35.58 -1.23
N ALA A 75 61.94 -34.76 -0.34
CA ALA A 75 62.03 -34.92 1.11
C ALA A 75 60.71 -35.40 1.76
N PRO A 76 60.73 -36.00 2.96
CA PRO A 76 59.52 -36.51 3.62
C PRO A 76 58.66 -35.33 4.06
N VAL A 77 57.85 -34.81 3.15
CA VAL A 77 56.78 -33.88 3.46
C VAL A 77 55.63 -34.74 3.96
N ASP A 78 55.22 -34.46 5.19
CA ASP A 78 54.19 -35.19 5.90
C ASP A 78 52.90 -35.26 5.06
N PRO A 79 52.46 -36.44 4.58
CA PRO A 79 51.39 -36.58 3.60
C PRO A 79 50.04 -36.05 4.08
N LYS A 80 49.85 -35.91 5.39
CA LYS A 80 48.67 -35.26 5.98
C LYS A 80 48.63 -33.76 5.68
N LEU A 81 49.77 -33.08 5.73
CA LEU A 81 49.84 -31.63 5.53
C LEU A 81 49.53 -31.23 4.08
N GLN A 82 49.91 -32.07 3.11
CA GLN A 82 49.56 -31.86 1.70
C GLN A 82 48.08 -32.13 1.42
N TYR A 83 47.49 -33.11 2.10
CA TYR A 83 46.06 -33.40 1.98
C TYR A 83 45.22 -32.25 2.54
N ASP A 84 45.61 -31.72 3.69
CA ASP A 84 44.91 -30.62 4.34
C ASP A 84 45.00 -29.33 3.52
N SER A 85 46.18 -28.98 2.98
CA SER A 85 46.33 -27.79 2.12
C SER A 85 45.57 -27.91 0.79
N ALA A 86 45.58 -29.08 0.14
CA ALA A 86 44.79 -29.33 -1.06
C ALA A 86 43.27 -29.26 -0.79
N MET A 87 42.83 -29.73 0.38
CA MET A 87 41.43 -29.66 0.80
C MET A 87 41.01 -28.22 1.18
N GLU A 88 41.90 -27.43 1.76
CA GLU A 88 41.68 -26.01 2.05
C GLU A 88 41.54 -25.18 0.77
N GLU A 89 42.41 -25.40 -0.22
CA GLU A 89 42.30 -24.72 -1.51
C GLU A 89 40.98 -25.05 -2.23
N GLN A 90 40.56 -26.32 -2.20
CA GLN A 90 39.27 -26.72 -2.75
C GLN A 90 38.09 -26.09 -2.00
N ARG A 91 38.16 -25.96 -0.67
CA ARG A 91 37.14 -25.25 0.13
C ARG A 91 37.09 -23.76 -0.23
N ILE A 92 38.23 -23.10 -0.33
CA ILE A 92 38.32 -21.66 -0.68
C ILE A 92 37.78 -21.41 -2.10
N GLN A 93 38.09 -22.27 -3.07
CA GLN A 93 37.57 -22.14 -4.43
C GLN A 93 36.04 -22.31 -4.50
N ARG A 94 35.46 -23.26 -3.74
CA ARG A 94 34.01 -23.44 -3.66
C ARG A 94 33.30 -22.25 -3.03
N VAL A 95 33.89 -21.63 -2.01
CA VAL A 95 33.34 -20.43 -1.36
C VAL A 95 33.42 -19.20 -2.28
N LYS A 96 34.55 -18.98 -2.97
CA LYS A 96 34.71 -17.88 -3.94
C LYS A 96 33.71 -17.97 -5.10
N LYS A 97 33.42 -19.17 -5.61
CA LYS A 97 32.44 -19.39 -6.69
C LYS A 97 31.00 -19.05 -6.26
N ARG A 98 30.66 -19.19 -4.96
CA ARG A 98 29.35 -18.79 -4.41
C ARG A 98 29.23 -17.28 -4.20
N GLN A 99 30.33 -16.61 -3.83
CA GLN A 99 30.35 -15.16 -3.63
C GLN A 99 30.21 -14.36 -4.93
N SER A 100 30.83 -14.80 -6.03
CA SER A 100 30.74 -14.10 -7.33
C SER A 100 29.33 -14.11 -7.92
N ARG A 101 28.54 -15.17 -7.67
CA ARG A 101 27.13 -15.26 -8.08
C ARG A 101 26.23 -14.31 -7.29
N ARG A 102 26.46 -14.15 -5.98
CA ARG A 102 25.70 -13.20 -5.14
C ARG A 102 25.99 -11.74 -5.51
N ARG A 103 27.24 -11.40 -5.82
CA ARG A 103 27.64 -10.03 -6.18
C ARG A 103 26.97 -9.54 -7.47
N ARG A 104 26.76 -10.42 -8.45
CA ARG A 104 26.09 -10.08 -9.73
C ARG A 104 24.58 -9.83 -9.60
N GLN A 105 23.92 -10.41 -8.59
CA GLN A 105 22.49 -10.20 -8.37
C GLN A 105 22.19 -8.87 -7.67
N THR A 106 23.07 -8.40 -6.78
CA THR A 106 22.87 -7.12 -6.06
C THR A 106 23.23 -5.89 -6.90
N VAL A 107 24.21 -5.96 -7.80
CA VAL A 107 24.51 -4.83 -8.71
C VAL A 107 23.40 -4.57 -9.73
N GLY A 108 22.63 -5.59 -10.14
CA GLY A 108 21.49 -5.41 -11.05
C GLY A 108 20.33 -4.65 -10.41
N VAL A 109 20.02 -4.92 -9.14
CA VAL A 109 18.92 -4.26 -8.42
C VAL A 109 19.27 -2.81 -8.07
N MET A 110 20.48 -2.56 -7.56
CA MET A 110 20.93 -1.18 -7.29
C MET A 110 21.01 -0.33 -8.57
N GLY A 111 21.55 -0.87 -9.66
CA GLY A 111 21.59 -0.16 -10.95
C GLY A 111 20.20 0.18 -11.51
N GLY A 112 19.23 -0.72 -11.35
CA GLY A 112 17.83 -0.48 -11.72
C GLY A 112 17.19 0.65 -10.93
N ILE A 113 17.39 0.69 -9.61
CA ILE A 113 16.84 1.73 -8.72
C ILE A 113 17.44 3.11 -9.08
N PHE A 114 18.74 3.21 -9.32
CA PHE A 114 19.36 4.48 -9.72
C PHE A 114 18.82 4.97 -11.07
N ARG A 115 18.58 4.07 -12.04
CA ARG A 115 17.99 4.44 -13.32
C ARG A 115 16.55 4.92 -13.17
N SER A 116 15.72 4.26 -12.34
CA SER A 116 14.35 4.71 -12.11
C SER A 116 14.29 6.06 -11.40
N VAL A 117 15.15 6.28 -10.39
CA VAL A 117 15.23 7.58 -9.68
C VAL A 117 15.64 8.69 -10.65
N LEU A 118 16.64 8.45 -11.50
CA LEU A 118 17.08 9.43 -12.50
C LEU A 118 15.93 9.81 -13.46
N VAL A 119 15.17 8.82 -13.95
CA VAL A 119 14.04 9.07 -14.87
C VAL A 119 12.95 9.89 -14.17
N ILE A 120 12.62 9.56 -12.91
CA ILE A 120 11.61 10.31 -12.13
C ILE A 120 12.05 11.76 -11.96
N VAL A 121 13.31 12.01 -11.60
CA VAL A 121 13.83 13.38 -11.41
C VAL A 121 13.77 14.19 -12.70
N ILE A 122 14.15 13.59 -13.84
CA ILE A 122 14.07 14.27 -15.14
C ILE A 122 12.62 14.56 -15.52
N ALA A 123 11.72 13.59 -15.34
CA ALA A 123 10.29 13.78 -15.62
C ALA A 123 9.68 14.88 -14.73
N ALA A 124 10.03 14.91 -13.44
CA ALA A 124 9.57 15.94 -12.51
C ALA A 124 10.09 17.34 -12.90
N ALA A 125 11.36 17.44 -13.32
CA ALA A 125 11.92 18.70 -13.79
C ALA A 125 11.19 19.21 -15.04
N LEU A 126 10.95 18.35 -16.03
CA LEU A 126 10.20 18.72 -17.24
C LEU A 126 8.77 19.17 -16.92
N MET A 127 8.05 18.43 -16.06
CA MET A 127 6.71 18.81 -15.61
C MET A 127 6.72 20.15 -14.87
N ALA A 128 7.69 20.39 -13.99
CA ALA A 128 7.84 21.66 -13.27
C ALA A 128 8.13 22.83 -14.22
N THR A 129 8.95 22.62 -15.26
CA THR A 129 9.24 23.65 -16.27
C THR A 129 8.01 23.97 -17.11
N ILE A 130 7.26 22.97 -17.56
CA ILE A 130 6.01 23.16 -18.30
C ILE A 130 4.98 23.90 -17.44
N PHE A 131 4.81 23.50 -16.17
CA PHE A 131 3.90 24.16 -15.25
C PHE A 131 4.30 25.62 -14.98
N THR A 132 5.60 25.88 -14.80
CA THR A 132 6.12 27.25 -14.61
C THR A 132 5.88 28.12 -15.84
N TRP A 133 6.08 27.57 -17.05
CA TRP A 133 5.84 28.31 -18.28
C TRP A 133 4.34 28.52 -18.53
N SER A 134 3.51 27.54 -18.19
CA SER A 134 2.05 27.60 -18.35
C SER A 134 1.33 28.36 -17.22
N THR A 135 2.01 28.75 -16.15
CA THR A 135 1.40 29.49 -15.02
C THR A 135 1.84 30.96 -15.07
N PRO A 136 1.08 31.84 -15.72
CA PRO A 136 1.46 33.25 -15.80
C PRO A 136 1.30 33.88 -14.40
N ALA A 137 2.33 34.60 -13.95
CA ALA A 137 2.41 35.23 -12.62
C ALA A 137 1.31 36.29 -12.33
N GLN A 138 0.46 36.56 -13.32
CA GLN A 138 -0.72 37.42 -13.23
C GLN A 138 -1.85 36.79 -12.39
N PHE A 139 -1.85 35.47 -12.18
CA PHE A 139 -2.89 34.80 -11.37
C PHE A 139 -2.72 35.00 -9.86
N ILE A 140 -1.55 35.45 -9.40
CA ILE A 140 -1.35 35.79 -7.99
C ILE A 140 -1.70 37.27 -7.81
N ASN A 141 -2.93 37.50 -7.34
CA ASN A 141 -3.46 38.83 -7.01
C ASN A 141 -2.50 39.56 -6.04
N ASP A 142 -2.32 40.86 -6.21
CA ASP A 142 -1.43 41.67 -5.35
C ASP A 142 -1.83 41.61 -3.88
N SER A 143 -3.11 41.31 -3.60
CA SER A 143 -3.64 41.03 -2.26
C SER A 143 -3.05 39.75 -1.62
N VAL A 144 -2.66 38.76 -2.43
CA VAL A 144 -2.03 37.52 -1.94
C VAL A 144 -0.52 37.73 -1.77
N LYS A 145 0.11 38.48 -2.68
CA LYS A 145 1.53 38.87 -2.54
C LYS A 145 1.76 39.73 -1.30
N SER A 146 0.87 40.68 -1.01
CA SER A 146 0.96 41.51 0.19
C SER A 146 0.75 40.69 1.46
N LYS A 147 -0.22 39.77 1.48
CA LYS A 147 -0.43 38.85 2.62
C LYS A 147 0.74 37.90 2.85
N LEU A 148 1.38 37.38 1.80
CA LEU A 148 2.57 36.54 1.91
C LEU A 148 3.80 37.34 2.34
N SER A 149 3.98 38.56 1.82
CA SER A 149 5.04 39.47 2.26
C SER A 149 4.89 39.84 3.74
N ILE A 150 3.66 40.12 4.20
CA ILE A 150 3.38 40.35 5.61
C ILE A 150 3.61 39.07 6.43
N ALA A 151 3.19 37.89 5.95
CA ALA A 151 3.41 36.62 6.65
C ALA A 151 4.91 36.23 6.74
N GLN A 152 5.71 36.62 5.76
CA GLN A 152 7.14 36.35 5.71
C GLN A 152 7.95 37.40 6.49
N ALA A 153 7.49 38.66 6.51
CA ALA A 153 8.02 39.74 7.35
C ALA A 153 7.61 39.59 8.82
N THR A 154 6.46 38.98 9.08
CA THR A 154 6.06 38.47 10.39
C THR A 154 6.69 37.10 10.58
N GLY A 155 8.04 37.05 10.50
CA GLY A 155 8.82 35.90 10.93
C GLY A 155 8.29 35.47 12.28
N GLN A 156 7.68 34.29 12.30
CA GLN A 156 6.84 33.80 13.37
C GLN A 156 7.56 33.98 14.71
N ALA A 157 7.09 34.93 15.52
CA ALA A 157 7.09 34.70 16.96
C ALA A 157 6.25 33.44 17.13
N THR A 158 6.92 32.28 17.17
CA THR A 158 6.30 31.05 17.65
C THR A 158 5.94 31.36 19.08
N VAL A 159 4.72 31.87 19.29
CA VAL A 159 4.12 31.96 20.60
C VAL A 159 4.03 30.50 21.03
N VAL A 160 5.03 30.05 21.78
CA VAL A 160 4.99 28.75 22.42
C VAL A 160 3.72 28.80 23.26
N PRO A 161 2.70 27.98 22.96
CA PRO A 161 1.45 28.06 23.67
C PRO A 161 1.76 27.75 25.12
N THR A 162 1.63 28.75 25.99
CA THR A 162 1.63 28.51 27.42
C THR A 162 0.51 27.53 27.70
N VAL A 163 0.82 26.38 28.33
CA VAL A 163 -0.13 25.28 28.61
C VAL A 163 -1.14 25.68 29.71
N ILE A 164 -1.44 26.97 29.85
CA ILE A 164 -2.50 27.44 30.73
C ILE A 164 -3.82 27.05 30.06
N PRO A 165 -4.70 26.29 30.74
CA PRO A 165 -5.99 25.94 30.18
C PRO A 165 -6.77 27.23 29.89
N THR A 166 -7.19 27.40 28.65
CA THR A 166 -8.04 28.51 28.24
C THR A 166 -9.30 28.53 29.10
N PRO A 167 -9.57 29.60 29.86
CA PRO A 167 -10.77 29.70 30.68
C PRO A 167 -12.03 29.53 29.83
N ASN A 168 -13.07 28.88 30.38
CA ASN A 168 -14.29 28.53 29.63
C ASN A 168 -14.96 29.74 28.97
N TRP A 169 -14.94 30.91 29.61
CA TRP A 169 -15.56 32.13 29.08
C TRP A 169 -14.86 32.67 27.83
N LEU A 170 -13.56 32.36 27.66
CA LEU A 170 -12.79 32.75 26.49
C LEU A 170 -12.97 31.75 25.33
N ARG A 171 -13.57 30.58 25.59
CA ARG A 171 -13.91 29.59 24.57
C ARG A 171 -15.27 29.91 23.99
N LYS A 172 -15.28 30.35 22.72
CA LYS A 172 -16.50 30.62 21.95
C LYS A 172 -16.98 29.35 21.24
N ILE A 173 -18.26 29.03 21.39
CA ILE A 173 -18.90 27.86 20.78
C ILE A 173 -20.11 28.34 19.98
N GLY A 174 -20.17 28.03 18.69
CA GLY A 174 -21.38 28.21 17.88
C GLY A 174 -22.17 26.91 17.83
N ILE A 175 -23.46 26.96 18.15
CA ILE A 175 -24.40 25.84 17.98
C ILE A 175 -25.28 26.15 16.77
N VAL A 176 -25.34 25.25 15.79
CA VAL A 176 -26.18 25.39 14.60
C VAL A 176 -27.40 24.50 14.76
N SER A 177 -28.60 25.07 14.65
CA SER A 177 -29.83 24.28 14.58
C SER A 177 -30.04 23.83 13.14
N GLY A 178 -29.95 22.52 12.87
CA GLY A 178 -30.24 21.97 11.54
C GLY A 178 -31.66 22.33 11.07
N HIS A 179 -31.83 22.52 9.75
CA HIS A 179 -33.10 22.88 9.10
C HIS A 179 -33.70 24.21 9.58
N ARG A 180 -32.88 25.07 10.20
CA ARG A 180 -33.24 26.45 10.54
C ARG A 180 -32.31 27.38 9.77
N GLY A 181 -32.89 28.28 8.99
CA GLY A 181 -32.16 29.15 8.09
C GLY A 181 -33.10 30.05 7.29
N PRO A 182 -32.54 31.03 6.57
CA PRO A 182 -33.30 31.97 5.75
C PRO A 182 -33.86 31.35 4.46
N GLN A 183 -33.91 30.02 4.35
CA GLN A 183 -34.37 29.34 3.14
C GLN A 183 -35.88 29.58 2.92
N VAL A 184 -36.26 29.80 1.66
CA VAL A 184 -37.65 29.98 1.24
C VAL A 184 -37.92 29.03 0.06
N PRO A 185 -38.85 28.05 0.21
CA PRO A 185 -39.64 27.76 1.41
C PRO A 185 -38.80 27.20 2.57
N PRO A 186 -39.21 27.37 3.84
CA PRO A 186 -38.52 26.79 5.00
C PRO A 186 -38.40 25.28 4.87
N ASP A 187 -37.23 24.74 5.20
CA ASP A 187 -36.98 23.30 5.20
C ASP A 187 -37.41 22.71 6.56
N PRO A 188 -38.45 21.86 6.63
CA PRO A 188 -38.83 21.22 7.89
C PRO A 188 -37.90 20.07 8.30
N GLY A 189 -37.05 19.58 7.39
CA GLY A 189 -36.32 18.32 7.54
C GLY A 189 -37.26 17.11 7.53
N ALA A 190 -36.89 16.04 8.24
CA ALA A 190 -37.77 14.88 8.40
C ALA A 190 -39.07 15.24 9.15
N VAL A 191 -40.20 14.69 8.69
CA VAL A 191 -41.53 14.94 9.30
C VAL A 191 -42.14 13.61 9.75
N CYS A 192 -42.54 13.53 11.01
CA CYS A 192 -43.20 12.37 11.59
C CYS A 192 -44.72 12.37 11.28
N PRO A 193 -45.41 11.21 11.40
CA PRO A 193 -46.86 11.11 11.13
C PRO A 193 -47.75 11.98 12.03
N ASP A 194 -47.25 12.40 13.19
CA ASP A 194 -47.88 13.30 14.15
C ASP A 194 -47.66 14.80 13.84
N GLY A 195 -46.91 15.11 12.77
CA GLY A 195 -46.56 16.47 12.37
C GLY A 195 -45.33 17.05 13.08
N LEU A 196 -44.63 16.26 13.89
CA LEU A 196 -43.37 16.68 14.49
C LEU A 196 -42.28 16.77 13.42
N THR A 197 -41.60 17.91 13.34
CA THR A 197 -40.55 18.14 12.33
C THR A 197 -39.17 18.10 12.97
N GLU A 198 -38.19 17.63 12.20
CA GLU A 198 -36.78 17.64 12.59
C GLU A 198 -36.33 19.04 13.00
N ALA A 199 -36.66 20.06 12.21
CA ALA A 199 -36.35 21.46 12.51
C ALA A 199 -36.83 21.91 13.91
N SER A 200 -37.99 21.43 14.35
CA SER A 200 -38.54 21.77 15.68
C SER A 200 -37.77 21.08 16.81
N ILE A 201 -37.40 19.81 16.62
CA ILE A 201 -36.66 19.02 17.61
C ILE A 201 -35.23 19.53 17.73
N THR A 202 -34.53 19.71 16.61
CA THR A 202 -33.13 20.16 16.58
C THR A 202 -32.99 21.53 17.23
N PHE A 203 -33.96 22.42 17.00
CA PHE A 203 -33.98 23.73 17.65
C PHE A 203 -34.17 23.63 19.17
N ALA A 204 -35.13 22.83 19.63
CA ALA A 204 -35.37 22.63 21.05
C ALA A 204 -34.15 22.01 21.77
N VAL A 205 -33.50 21.03 21.13
CA VAL A 205 -32.26 20.42 21.64
C VAL A 205 -31.14 21.45 21.67
N SER A 206 -30.96 22.23 20.60
CA SER A 206 -29.92 23.27 20.51
C SER A 206 -30.07 24.32 21.61
N GLN A 207 -31.30 24.77 21.90
CA GLN A 207 -31.57 25.69 23.01
C GLN A 207 -31.16 25.11 24.37
N LYS A 208 -31.43 23.83 24.63
CA LYS A 208 -31.01 23.15 25.86
C LYS A 208 -29.50 23.04 25.98
N VAL A 209 -28.82 22.75 24.88
CA VAL A 209 -27.35 22.67 24.82
C VAL A 209 -26.73 24.04 25.09
N VAL A 210 -27.23 25.09 24.44
CA VAL A 210 -26.76 26.47 24.66
C VAL A 210 -26.90 26.86 26.13
N ARG A 211 -28.05 26.59 26.74
CA ARG A 211 -28.27 26.86 28.17
C ARG A 211 -27.26 26.09 29.03
N ASN A 212 -27.14 24.78 28.83
CA ASN A 212 -26.24 23.94 29.64
C ASN A 212 -24.77 24.37 29.54
N LEU A 213 -24.33 24.79 28.35
CA LEU A 213 -22.95 25.26 28.15
C LEU A 213 -22.74 26.65 28.78
N ARG A 214 -23.70 27.56 28.67
CA ARG A 214 -23.63 28.87 29.34
C ARG A 214 -23.62 28.71 30.87
N ASP A 215 -24.39 27.79 31.42
CA ASP A 215 -24.38 27.45 32.85
C ASP A 215 -23.01 26.92 33.33
N ARG A 216 -22.20 26.37 32.42
CA ARG A 216 -20.80 25.94 32.68
C ARG A 216 -19.75 27.03 32.42
N GLY A 217 -20.19 28.25 32.11
CA GLY A 217 -19.35 29.42 31.87
C GLY A 217 -18.74 29.50 30.47
N TYR A 218 -19.29 28.80 29.47
CA TYR A 218 -18.87 28.95 28.08
C TYR A 218 -19.56 30.14 27.41
N SER A 219 -18.84 30.82 26.51
CA SER A 219 -19.44 31.80 25.59
C SER A 219 -20.05 31.05 24.42
N VAL A 220 -21.39 31.01 24.32
CA VAL A 220 -22.09 30.20 23.30
C VAL A 220 -23.11 31.03 22.55
N ASP A 221 -23.12 30.91 21.23
CA ASP A 221 -24.09 31.53 20.32
C ASP A 221 -24.92 30.44 19.60
N LEU A 222 -26.23 30.67 19.48
CA LEU A 222 -27.11 29.85 18.66
C LEU A 222 -27.21 30.51 17.28
N LEU A 223 -26.90 29.74 16.24
CA LEU A 223 -26.91 30.17 14.85
C LEU A 223 -28.17 29.60 14.18
N ASP A 224 -28.90 30.47 13.48
CA ASP A 224 -30.18 30.18 12.82
C ASP A 224 -30.25 30.72 11.37
#